data_AF-A0A7J5V0P3-F1
#
_entry.id   AF-A0A7J5V0P3-F1
#
_cell.length_a   1.000
_cell.length_b   1.000
_cell.length_c   1.000
_cell.angle_alpha   90.00
_cell.angle_beta   90.00
_cell.angle_gamma   90.00
#
_symmetry.space_group_name_H-M   'P 1'
#
loop_
_entity.id
_entity.type
_entity.pdbx_description
1 polymer ?
#
loop_
_entity_poly.entity_id
_entity_poly.type
_entity_poly.pdbx_seq_one_letter_code
_entity_poly.pdbx_strand_id
1 'polypeptide(L)'
;MIPNFRIKSKQEVERAYFDQFRQLCNDIPHGKIIQSESPDFIIRSRHFSLGVEITRIYQEKIIEVYSGTLPSKISKVVFLSALLPILEKKESKRLRYQTKRMNANWLLIVFVREPENLAYDFLKELDNTSVESGFEKVFLLDVIANQLIELKS
;
A
#
# COMPACT_ATOMS: atom_id res chain seq x y z
N MET A 1 14.43 -3.15 -35.19
CA MET A 1 13.84 -4.06 -34.18
C MET A 1 13.43 -3.19 -33.00
N ILE A 2 12.15 -2.83 -32.90
CA ILE A 2 11.63 -1.98 -31.82
C ILE A 2 11.40 -2.91 -30.62
N PRO A 3 11.89 -2.58 -29.40
CA PRO A 3 11.63 -3.40 -28.23
C PRO A 3 10.12 -3.45 -27.98
N ASN A 4 9.58 -4.67 -27.89
CA ASN A 4 8.17 -4.89 -27.62
C ASN A 4 7.91 -4.55 -26.14
N PHE A 5 7.58 -3.29 -25.84
CA PHE A 5 7.16 -2.87 -24.51
C PHE A 5 5.83 -3.53 -24.17
N ARG A 6 5.88 -4.71 -23.57
CA ARG A 6 4.68 -5.40 -23.09
C ARG A 6 4.08 -4.58 -21.95
N ILE A 7 2.90 -4.02 -22.18
CA ILE A 7 2.08 -3.39 -21.14
C ILE A 7 1.81 -4.46 -20.08
N LYS A 8 2.22 -4.22 -18.83
CA LYS A 8 1.94 -5.13 -17.72
C LYS A 8 0.45 -5.10 -17.39
N SER A 9 -0.14 -6.27 -17.17
CA SER A 9 -1.50 -6.37 -16.63
C SER A 9 -1.56 -5.86 -15.20
N LYS A 10 -2.76 -5.46 -14.75
CA LYS A 10 -3.00 -5.01 -13.37
C LYS A 10 -2.49 -6.03 -12.34
N GLN A 11 -2.72 -7.31 -12.58
CA GLN A 11 -2.31 -8.41 -11.70
C GLN A 11 -0.78 -8.55 -11.63
N GLU A 12 -0.07 -8.40 -12.75
CA GLU A 12 1.40 -8.41 -12.76
C GLU A 12 1.99 -7.23 -11.98
N VAL A 13 1.36 -6.06 -12.06
CA VAL A 13 1.77 -4.88 -11.27
C VAL A 13 1.53 -5.09 -9.77
N GLU A 14 0.37 -5.62 -9.36
CA GLU A 14 0.08 -5.91 -7.95
C GLU A 14 1.02 -6.96 -7.38
N ARG A 15 1.33 -7.99 -8.19
CA ARG A 15 2.31 -9.00 -7.80
C ARG A 15 3.70 -8.39 -7.59
N ALA A 16 4.15 -7.50 -8.47
CA ALA A 16 5.44 -6.84 -8.31
C ALA A 16 5.50 -6.01 -7.01
N TYR A 17 4.43 -5.28 -6.67
CA TYR A 17 4.37 -4.54 -5.41
C TYR A 17 4.38 -5.45 -4.19
N PHE A 18 3.63 -6.55 -4.24
CA PHE A 18 3.61 -7.53 -3.17
C PHE A 18 4.99 -8.19 -2.96
N ASP A 19 5.67 -8.54 -4.04
CA ASP A 19 7.01 -9.13 -3.97
C ASP A 19 8.04 -8.13 -3.41
N GLN A 20 7.96 -6.84 -3.77
CA GLN A 20 8.79 -5.80 -3.17
C GLN A 20 8.50 -5.59 -1.69
N PHE A 21 7.22 -5.52 -1.31
CA PHE A 21 6.80 -5.47 0.09
C PHE A 21 7.38 -6.64 0.91
N ARG A 22 7.33 -7.86 0.36
CA ARG A 22 7.88 -9.06 1.00
C ARG A 22 9.38 -9.00 1.25
N GLN A 23 10.13 -8.32 0.38
CA GLN A 23 11.58 -8.16 0.54
C GLN A 23 11.91 -7.16 1.66
N LEU A 24 11.02 -6.20 1.91
CA LEU A 24 11.24 -5.12 2.87
C LEU A 24 10.58 -5.38 4.24
N CYS A 25 9.53 -6.19 4.31
CA CYS A 25 8.79 -6.47 5.53
C CYS A 25 9.38 -7.66 6.30
N ASN A 26 10.09 -7.40 7.39
CA ASN A 26 10.71 -8.43 8.22
C ASN A 26 9.71 -9.30 8.99
N ASP A 27 8.53 -8.76 9.31
CA ASP A 27 7.50 -9.44 10.11
C ASP A 27 6.55 -10.30 9.29
N ILE A 28 6.70 -10.34 7.96
CA ILE A 28 5.75 -11.05 7.12
C ILE A 28 5.84 -12.57 7.36
N PRO A 29 4.73 -13.26 7.66
CA PRO A 29 4.76 -14.68 7.94
C PRO A 29 5.17 -15.50 6.70
N HIS A 30 5.84 -16.62 6.93
CA HIS A 30 6.11 -17.59 5.88
C HIS A 30 4.86 -18.43 5.56
N GLY A 31 4.69 -18.78 4.29
CA GLY A 31 3.58 -19.61 3.84
C GLY A 31 3.37 -19.61 2.32
N LYS A 32 2.39 -20.38 1.87
CA LYS A 32 1.96 -20.40 0.46
C LYS A 32 1.25 -19.09 0.13
N ILE A 33 1.67 -18.43 -0.94
CA ILE A 33 1.03 -17.23 -1.47
C ILE A 33 -0.10 -17.68 -2.41
N ILE A 34 -1.28 -17.11 -2.23
CA ILE A 34 -2.45 -17.32 -3.09
C ILE A 34 -2.97 -15.93 -3.47
N GLN A 35 -3.03 -15.63 -4.76
CA GLN A 35 -3.71 -14.43 -5.25
C GLN A 35 -5.23 -14.68 -5.24
N SER A 36 -6.02 -13.71 -4.80
CA SER A 36 -7.46 -13.84 -4.69
C SER A 36 -8.15 -12.50 -4.96
N GLU A 37 -9.47 -12.49 -5.15
CA GLU A 37 -10.20 -11.23 -5.41
C GLU A 37 -10.41 -10.37 -4.16
N SER A 38 -10.40 -10.99 -2.98
CA SER A 38 -10.51 -10.29 -1.70
C SER A 38 -10.14 -11.27 -0.56
N PRO A 39 -9.05 -11.02 0.19
CA PRO A 39 -8.03 -9.99 -0.06
C PRO A 39 -7.22 -10.26 -1.33
N ASP A 40 -6.51 -9.25 -1.86
CA ASP A 40 -5.70 -9.39 -3.09
C ASP A 40 -4.68 -10.54 -3.01
N PHE A 41 -4.05 -10.71 -1.84
CA PHE A 41 -3.16 -11.82 -1.55
C PHE A 41 -3.49 -12.49 -0.22
N ILE A 42 -3.28 -13.79 -0.15
CA ILE A 42 -3.38 -14.60 1.05
C ILE A 42 -2.06 -15.32 1.25
N ILE A 43 -1.48 -15.17 2.44
CA ILE A 43 -0.36 -16.00 2.90
C ILE A 43 -0.93 -17.05 3.83
N ARG A 44 -0.80 -18.33 3.45
CA ARG A 44 -1.37 -19.45 4.19
C ARG A 44 -0.31 -20.43 4.68
N SER A 45 -0.34 -20.69 5.97
CA SER A 45 0.36 -21.80 6.62
C SER A 45 -0.67 -22.78 7.22
N ARG A 46 -0.20 -23.81 7.92
CA ARG A 46 -1.07 -24.86 8.49
C ARG A 46 -2.09 -24.34 9.51
N HIS A 47 -1.70 -23.33 10.30
CA HIS A 47 -2.51 -22.82 11.43
C HIS A 47 -2.76 -21.32 11.36
N PHE A 48 -2.30 -20.67 10.29
CA PHE A 48 -2.38 -19.24 10.16
C PHE A 48 -2.65 -18.82 8.71
N SER A 49 -3.54 -17.86 8.53
CA SER A 49 -3.76 -17.19 7.26
C SER A 49 -3.80 -15.69 7.43
N LEU A 50 -2.96 -14.99 6.67
CA LEU A 50 -2.92 -13.54 6.57
C LEU A 50 -3.51 -13.10 5.23
N GLY A 51 -4.48 -12.20 5.28
CA GLY A 51 -4.92 -11.44 4.14
C GLY A 51 -4.08 -10.18 3.94
N VAL A 52 -3.68 -9.88 2.70
CA VAL A 52 -3.02 -8.62 2.35
C VAL A 52 -3.84 -7.96 1.25
N GLU A 53 -4.44 -6.81 1.58
CA GLU A 53 -5.13 -5.95 0.63
C GLU A 53 -4.16 -4.91 0.11
N ILE A 54 -4.14 -4.68 -1.21
CA ILE A 54 -3.29 -3.68 -1.85
C ILE A 54 -4.16 -2.50 -2.29
N THR A 55 -3.66 -1.30 -2.03
CA THR A 55 -4.25 -0.06 -2.53
C THR A 55 -3.16 0.86 -3.06
N ARG A 56 -3.45 1.61 -4.11
CA ARG A 56 -2.51 2.58 -4.67
C ARG A 56 -2.94 3.99 -4.28
N ILE A 57 -1.98 4.82 -3.91
CA ILE A 57 -2.13 6.27 -3.85
C ILE A 57 -1.18 6.88 -4.88
N TYR A 58 -1.74 7.73 -5.73
CA TYR A 58 -1.02 8.35 -6.84
C TYR A 58 -0.62 9.77 -6.45
N GLN A 59 0.58 10.20 -6.81
CA GLN A 59 1.10 11.54 -6.52
C GLN A 59 0.15 12.64 -7.03
N GLU A 60 -0.42 12.45 -8.22
CA GLU A 60 -1.38 13.36 -8.85
C GLU A 60 -2.59 13.62 -7.94
N LYS A 61 -3.08 12.57 -7.27
CA LYS A 61 -4.20 12.69 -6.34
C LYS A 61 -3.84 13.49 -5.09
N ILE A 62 -2.59 13.41 -4.65
CA ILE A 62 -2.09 14.21 -3.53
C ILE A 62 -1.97 15.68 -3.95
N ILE A 63 -1.55 15.92 -5.20
CA ILE A 63 -1.43 17.26 -5.79
C ILE A 63 -2.81 17.90 -5.96
N GLU A 64 -3.82 17.16 -6.39
CA GLU A 64 -5.21 17.63 -6.52
C GLU A 64 -5.74 18.22 -5.20
N VAL A 65 -5.43 17.58 -4.06
CA VAL A 65 -5.78 18.09 -2.72
C VAL A 65 -5.15 19.46 -2.46
N TYR A 66 -4.01 19.77 -3.07
CA TYR A 66 -3.25 20.98 -2.83
C TYR A 66 -3.73 22.21 -3.64
N SER A 67 -4.66 22.05 -4.60
CA SER A 67 -5.29 23.14 -5.37
C SER A 67 -4.30 24.23 -5.86
N GLY A 68 -3.08 23.85 -6.24
CA GLY A 68 -1.99 24.79 -6.52
C GLY A 68 -0.75 24.12 -7.12
N THR A 69 0.36 24.85 -7.21
CA THR A 69 1.66 24.33 -7.68
C THR A 69 2.21 23.29 -6.70
N LEU A 70 2.87 22.23 -7.20
CA LEU A 70 3.52 21.23 -6.33
C LEU A 70 4.40 21.96 -5.32
N PRO A 71 4.17 21.79 -4.00
CA PRO A 71 5.15 22.23 -3.03
C PRO A 71 6.42 21.42 -3.24
N SER A 72 7.59 22.02 -3.03
CA SER A 72 8.89 21.34 -3.11
C SER A 72 9.03 20.16 -2.12
N LYS A 73 8.06 19.98 -1.23
CA LYS A 73 7.90 18.81 -0.35
C LYS A 73 6.41 18.53 -0.15
N ILE A 74 6.00 17.27 -0.23
CA ILE A 74 4.68 16.84 0.24
C ILE A 74 4.71 16.86 1.77
N SER A 75 3.85 17.64 2.41
CA SER A 75 3.75 17.62 3.87
C SER A 75 2.90 16.44 4.35
N LYS A 76 3.19 15.96 5.57
CA LYS A 76 2.42 14.90 6.23
C LYS A 76 0.91 15.18 6.25
N VAL A 77 0.51 16.43 6.52
CA VAL A 77 -0.91 16.83 6.56
C VAL A 77 -1.59 16.61 5.20
N VAL A 78 -0.94 17.03 4.12
CA VAL A 78 -1.49 16.90 2.76
C VAL A 78 -1.63 15.44 2.36
N PHE A 79 -0.59 14.64 2.65
CA PHE A 79 -0.64 13.21 2.37
C PHE A 79 -1.75 12.51 3.16
N LEU A 80 -1.90 12.82 4.45
CA LEU A 80 -2.96 12.25 5.28
C LEU A 80 -4.35 12.64 4.76
N SER A 81 -4.56 13.88 4.33
CA SER A 81 -5.81 14.30 3.70
C SER A 81 -6.15 13.49 2.43
N ALA A 82 -5.14 13.07 1.66
CA ALA A 82 -5.35 12.19 0.52
C ALA A 82 -5.54 10.71 0.89
N LEU A 83 -4.90 10.27 1.99
CA LEU A 83 -4.93 8.89 2.48
C LEU A 83 -6.23 8.54 3.21
N LEU A 84 -6.70 9.40 4.10
CA LEU A 84 -7.85 9.09 4.98
C LEU A 84 -9.11 8.66 4.21
N PRO A 85 -9.51 9.32 3.11
CA PRO A 85 -10.68 8.88 2.33
C PRO A 85 -10.48 7.50 1.68
N ILE A 86 -9.23 7.12 1.40
CA ILE A 86 -8.89 5.80 0.85
C ILE A 86 -9.05 4.73 1.94
N LEU A 87 -8.54 5.00 3.14
CA LEU A 87 -8.68 4.12 4.31
C LEU A 87 -10.15 3.89 4.65
N GLU A 88 -10.95 4.94 4.77
CA GLU A 88 -12.38 4.87 5.10
C GLU A 88 -13.16 4.00 4.09
N LYS A 89 -12.87 4.18 2.79
CA LYS A 89 -13.47 3.37 1.72
C LYS A 89 -13.09 1.89 1.82
N LYS A 90 -11.87 1.59 2.29
CA LYS A 90 -11.38 0.21 2.46
C LYS A 90 -11.94 -0.42 3.74
N GLU A 91 -12.08 0.31 4.84
CA GLU A 91 -12.76 -0.15 6.05
C GLU A 91 -14.21 -0.55 5.79
N SER A 92 -14.95 0.30 5.06
CA SER A 92 -16.35 0.03 4.70
C SER A 92 -16.52 -1.24 3.87
N LYS A 93 -15.50 -1.61 3.10
CA LYS A 93 -15.46 -2.86 2.33
C LYS A 93 -15.04 -4.04 3.19
N ARG A 94 -14.07 -3.87 4.09
CA ARG A 94 -13.58 -4.92 5.01
C ARG A 94 -14.74 -5.57 5.78
N LEU A 95 -15.66 -4.76 6.32
CA LEU A 95 -16.85 -5.25 7.04
C LEU A 95 -17.76 -6.16 6.20
N ARG A 96 -17.79 -5.98 4.87
CA ARG A 96 -18.60 -6.83 3.97
C ARG A 96 -17.89 -8.11 3.56
N TYR A 97 -16.55 -8.14 3.57
CA TYR A 97 -15.74 -9.26 3.08
C TYR A 97 -15.15 -10.15 4.18
N GLN A 98 -15.46 -9.87 5.47
CA GLN A 98 -15.09 -10.70 6.63
C GLN A 98 -15.63 -12.16 6.59
N THR A 99 -16.37 -12.54 5.55
CA THR A 99 -16.85 -13.92 5.35
C THR A 99 -15.72 -14.94 5.20
N LYS A 100 -14.51 -14.52 4.84
CA LYS A 100 -13.30 -15.35 4.93
C LYS A 100 -12.61 -15.09 6.27
N ARG A 101 -12.77 -15.99 7.25
CA ARG A 101 -12.04 -15.94 8.53
C ARG A 101 -10.53 -16.04 8.29
N MET A 102 -9.86 -14.89 8.16
CA MET A 102 -8.41 -14.78 8.25
C MET A 102 -8.01 -14.61 9.72
N ASN A 103 -6.78 -15.01 10.06
CA ASN A 103 -6.24 -14.78 11.40
C ASN A 103 -5.75 -13.34 11.57
N ALA A 104 -5.36 -12.70 10.48
CA ALA A 104 -4.99 -11.29 10.42
C ALA A 104 -5.27 -10.74 9.01
N ASN A 105 -5.47 -9.42 8.91
CA ASN A 105 -5.63 -8.69 7.66
C ASN A 105 -4.73 -7.45 7.68
N TRP A 106 -3.79 -7.38 6.75
CA TRP A 106 -2.93 -6.22 6.58
C TRP A 106 -3.36 -5.42 5.35
N LEU A 107 -3.13 -4.12 5.42
CA LEU A 107 -3.31 -3.20 4.30
C LEU A 107 -1.94 -2.71 3.83
N LEU A 108 -1.65 -2.91 2.55
CA LEU A 108 -0.48 -2.35 1.86
C LEU A 108 -0.93 -1.19 0.98
N ILE A 109 -0.51 0.02 1.33
CA ILE A 109 -0.68 1.21 0.50
C ILE A 109 0.60 1.40 -0.31
N VAL A 110 0.46 1.48 -1.62
CA VAL A 110 1.56 1.68 -2.56
C VAL A 110 1.52 3.12 -3.04
N PHE A 111 2.54 3.89 -2.69
CA PHE A 111 2.72 5.24 -3.20
C PHE A 111 3.35 5.17 -4.59
N VAL A 112 2.56 5.51 -5.60
CA VAL A 112 2.96 5.59 -7.00
C VAL A 112 3.22 7.06 -7.32
N ARG A 113 4.46 7.36 -7.68
CA ARG A 113 4.92 8.71 -8.00
C ARG A 113 5.85 8.71 -9.19
N GLU A 114 5.96 9.85 -9.85
CA GLU A 114 6.93 10.05 -10.90
C GLU A 114 8.36 10.11 -10.30
N PRO A 115 9.38 9.60 -11.01
CA PRO A 115 10.76 9.60 -10.51
C PRO A 115 11.31 11.00 -10.26
N GLU A 116 10.75 12.01 -10.92
CA GLU A 116 11.41 13.30 -11.18
C GLU A 116 11.00 14.43 -10.24
N ASN A 117 10.19 14.16 -9.20
CA ASN A 117 9.84 15.20 -8.23
C ASN A 117 9.69 14.67 -6.79
N LEU A 118 10.48 15.28 -5.91
CA LEU A 118 10.15 15.63 -4.53
C LEU A 118 9.68 14.49 -3.64
N ALA A 119 10.64 13.78 -3.07
CA ALA A 119 10.76 13.55 -1.62
C ALA A 119 11.70 12.37 -1.34
N TYR A 120 13.00 12.61 -1.40
CA TYR A 120 13.92 11.78 -0.62
C TYR A 120 13.57 12.05 0.85
N ASP A 121 13.14 11.03 1.58
CA ASP A 121 12.83 11.02 3.03
C ASP A 121 11.42 11.41 3.53
N PHE A 122 10.42 11.70 2.69
CA PHE A 122 9.04 11.97 3.18
C PHE A 122 8.46 10.79 3.98
N LEU A 123 8.70 9.55 3.56
CA LEU A 123 8.23 8.38 4.30
C LEU A 123 8.78 8.34 5.72
N LYS A 124 10.00 8.85 5.97
CA LYS A 124 10.56 8.90 7.33
C LYS A 124 9.79 9.89 8.21
N GLU A 125 9.25 10.96 7.66
CA GLU A 125 8.39 11.91 8.40
C GLU A 125 7.02 11.30 8.76
N LEU A 126 6.59 10.30 7.99
CA LEU A 126 5.38 9.53 8.26
C LEU A 126 5.60 8.39 9.24
N ASP A 127 6.84 8.00 9.51
CA ASP A 127 7.12 6.96 10.49
C ASP A 127 6.54 7.37 11.86
N ASN A 128 5.91 6.41 12.55
CA ASN A 128 5.12 6.63 13.77
C ASN A 128 3.82 7.43 13.62
N THR A 129 3.32 7.67 12.40
CA THR A 129 2.00 8.28 12.23
C THR A 129 0.90 7.30 12.61
N SER A 130 0.01 7.73 13.50
CA SER A 130 -1.18 6.96 13.86
C SER A 130 -2.29 7.15 12.83
N VAL A 131 -2.89 6.05 12.38
CA VAL A 131 -4.07 6.02 11.53
C VAL A 131 -5.11 5.11 12.16
N GLU A 132 -6.36 5.56 12.22
CA GLU A 132 -7.44 4.69 12.69
C GLU A 132 -7.79 3.70 11.59
N SER A 133 -7.59 2.41 11.86
CA SER A 133 -7.89 1.33 10.94
C SER A 133 -8.26 0.06 11.71
N GLY A 134 -9.10 -0.77 11.11
CA GLY A 134 -9.38 -2.11 11.59
C GLY A 134 -8.53 -3.19 10.94
N PHE A 135 -7.56 -2.82 10.10
CA PHE A 135 -6.49 -3.72 9.67
C PHE A 135 -5.45 -3.83 10.79
N GLU A 136 -5.00 -5.04 11.09
CA GLU A 136 -4.04 -5.28 12.18
C GLU A 136 -2.69 -4.61 11.93
N LYS A 137 -2.32 -4.41 10.66
CA LYS A 137 -1.17 -3.60 10.25
C LYS A 137 -1.48 -2.82 8.98
N VAL A 138 -1.00 -1.58 8.91
CA VAL A 138 -1.09 -0.73 7.72
C VAL A 138 0.32 -0.33 7.30
N PHE A 139 0.69 -0.64 6.07
CA PHE A 139 2.00 -0.35 5.51
C PHE A 139 1.92 0.67 4.39
N LEU A 140 2.96 1.49 4.25
CA LEU A 140 3.15 2.38 3.12
C LEU A 140 4.47 2.06 2.41
N LEU A 141 4.37 1.67 1.13
CA LEU A 141 5.47 1.32 0.25
C LEU A 141 5.69 2.42 -0.80
N ASP A 142 6.86 3.03 -0.83
CA ASP A 142 7.35 3.81 -1.97
C ASP A 142 8.17 2.89 -2.88
N VAL A 143 7.61 2.59 -4.05
CA VAL A 143 8.19 1.67 -5.04
C VAL A 143 9.50 2.21 -5.60
N ILE A 144 9.58 3.52 -5.84
CA ILE A 144 10.73 4.19 -6.45
C ILE A 144 11.87 4.30 -5.44
N ALA A 145 11.56 4.69 -4.19
CA ALA A 145 12.56 4.79 -3.13
C ALA A 145 12.96 3.42 -2.55
N ASN A 146 12.21 2.35 -2.87
CA ASN A 146 12.35 1.02 -2.28
C ASN A 146 12.31 1.07 -0.73
N GLN A 147 11.35 1.82 -0.20
CA GLN A 147 11.19 2.07 1.24
C GLN A 147 9.80 1.62 1.70
N LEU A 148 9.76 1.02 2.89
CA LEU A 148 8.56 0.55 3.54
C LEU A 148 8.52 1.11 4.97
N ILE A 149 7.37 1.67 5.35
CA ILE A 149 7.08 2.06 6.74
C ILE A 149 5.78 1.41 7.20
N GLU A 150 5.65 1.18 8.51
CA GLU A 150 4.40 0.77 9.16
C GLU A 150 3.75 2.02 9.77
N LEU A 151 2.49 2.28 9.42
CA LEU A 151 1.68 3.29 10.09
C LEU A 151 1.10 2.66 11.36
N LYS A 152 1.18 3.35 12.49
CA LYS A 152 0.66 2.83 13.76
C LYS A 152 -0.86 2.78 13.68
N SER A 153 -1.45 1.61 13.81
CA SER A 153 -2.90 1.48 13.96
C SER A 153 -3.35 1.69 15.40
#